data_AF-A0AAR2KSV2-F1
#
_entry.id   AF-A0AAR2KSV2-F1
#
_cell.length_a   1.000
_cell.length_b   1.000
_cell.length_c   1.000
_cell.angle_alpha   90.00
_cell.angle_beta   90.00
_cell.angle_gamma   90.00
#
_symmetry.space_group_name_H-M   'P 1'
#
loop_
_entity.id
_entity.type
_entity.pdbx_description
1 polymer ?
#
loop_
_entity_poly.entity_id
_entity_poly.type
_entity_poly.pdbx_seq_one_letter_code
_entity_poly.pdbx_strand_id
1 'polypeptide(L)'
;MARYIGHIDESVEQWSSYTERFEYFVDANGIETEKTVSTFLSLMGAKTFALHRSLVQPAKPGEKSFADIVKHCEFGYVLSDTIRDRLVCGLRSEAIQKRLLSESNLTLQKATEFSVSMELAAKEAQPLSNTSKMHKLAMG
;
A
#
# COMPACT_ATOMS: atom_id res chain seq x y z
N MET A 1 2.38 3.50 36.19
CA MET A 1 2.24 2.71 34.95
C MET A 1 1.51 3.53 33.92
N ALA A 2 2.09 3.68 32.73
CA ALA A 2 1.36 4.29 31.62
C ALA A 2 0.26 3.35 31.13
N ARG A 3 -0.83 3.92 30.61
CA ARG A 3 -2.00 3.16 30.13
C ARG A 3 -1.63 2.40 28.86
N TYR A 4 -2.26 1.24 28.66
CA TYR A 4 -2.16 0.43 27.45
C TYR A 4 -2.37 1.29 26.18
N ILE A 5 -1.43 1.24 25.23
CA ILE A 5 -1.44 2.09 24.02
C ILE A 5 -2.33 1.58 22.89
N GLY A 6 -2.87 0.37 23.00
CA GLY A 6 -3.65 -0.25 21.92
C GLY A 6 -2.79 -0.92 20.85
N HIS A 7 -3.44 -1.65 19.95
CA HIS A 7 -2.90 -1.95 18.63
C HIS A 7 -3.09 -0.74 17.72
N ILE A 8 -2.35 -0.68 16.62
CA ILE A 8 -2.53 0.38 15.62
C ILE A 8 -3.93 0.30 15.00
N ASP A 9 -4.59 1.45 14.90
CA ASP A 9 -5.76 1.65 14.05
C ASP A 9 -5.37 2.52 12.85
N GLU A 10 -5.15 1.86 11.70
CA GLU A 10 -4.73 2.49 10.44
C GLU A 10 -5.74 3.53 9.91
N SER A 11 -6.98 3.53 10.42
CA SER A 11 -8.00 4.52 10.05
C SER A 11 -7.92 5.80 10.89
N VAL A 12 -7.22 5.76 12.03
CA VAL A 12 -7.15 6.85 13.01
C VAL A 12 -5.74 7.44 13.10
N GLU A 13 -4.70 6.63 12.92
CA GLU A 13 -3.31 7.07 13.06
C GLU A 13 -2.37 6.49 11.99
N GLN A 14 -1.24 7.17 11.81
CA GLN A 14 -0.16 6.71 10.95
C GLN A 14 0.76 5.75 11.70
N TRP A 15 1.43 4.86 10.96
CA TRP A 15 2.40 3.91 11.53
C TRP A 15 3.50 4.61 12.32
N SER A 16 4.02 5.74 11.81
CA SER A 16 5.04 6.55 12.50
C SER A 16 4.55 7.07 13.85
N SER A 17 3.31 7.55 13.93
CA SER A 17 2.68 8.00 15.18
C SER A 17 2.53 6.84 16.16
N TYR A 18 2.12 5.66 15.70
CA TYR A 18 2.02 4.46 16.55
C TYR A 18 3.39 4.07 17.12
N THR A 19 4.45 4.10 16.32
CA THR A 19 5.80 3.75 16.78
C THR A 19 6.37 4.76 17.77
N GLU A 20 6.11 6.05 17.58
CA GLU A 20 6.49 7.10 18.52
C GLU A 20 5.76 6.94 19.87
N ARG A 21 4.46 6.63 19.85
CA ARG A 21 3.70 6.30 21.08
C ARG A 21 4.27 5.08 21.79
N PHE A 22 4.76 4.09 21.05
CA PHE A 22 5.41 2.91 21.63
C PHE A 22 6.74 3.27 22.31
N GLU A 23 7.53 4.18 21.74
CA GLU A 23 8.77 4.65 22.39
C GLU A 23 8.48 5.35 23.73
N TYR A 24 7.47 6.22 23.78
CA TYR A 24 7.00 6.79 25.06
C TYR A 24 6.48 5.74 26.02
N PHE A 25 5.84 4.68 25.53
CA PHE A 25 5.39 3.57 26.37
C PHE A 25 6.56 2.76 26.96
N VAL A 26 7.63 2.55 26.19
CA VAL A 26 8.87 1.90 26.66
C VAL A 26 9.49 2.70 27.80
N ASP A 27 9.66 4.01 27.60
CA ASP A 27 10.23 4.93 28.59
C ASP A 27 9.38 4.99 29.87
N ALA A 28 8.08 5.30 29.74
CA ALA A 28 7.19 5.50 30.88
C ALA A 28 6.95 4.24 31.73
N ASN A 29 7.26 3.05 31.20
CA ASN A 29 7.13 1.78 31.92
C ASN A 29 8.49 1.13 32.25
N GLY A 30 9.61 1.77 31.93
CA GLY A 30 10.95 1.22 32.19
C GLY A 30 11.17 -0.14 31.52
N ILE A 31 10.71 -0.29 30.27
CA ILE A 31 10.86 -1.54 29.53
C ILE A 31 12.32 -1.68 29.09
N GLU A 32 12.97 -2.73 29.58
CA GLU A 32 14.33 -3.08 29.19
C GLU A 32 14.43 -3.42 27.69
N THR A 33 15.54 -3.06 27.06
CA THR A 33 15.81 -3.28 25.63
C THR A 33 15.57 -4.72 25.17
N GLU A 34 15.91 -5.70 26.02
CA GLU A 34 15.72 -7.14 25.74
C GLU A 34 14.25 -7.54 25.64
N LYS A 35 13.36 -6.81 26.33
CA LYS A 35 11.92 -7.05 26.34
C LYS A 35 11.19 -6.24 25.26
N THR A 36 11.80 -5.16 24.75
CA THR A 36 11.18 -4.24 23.79
C THR A 36 10.56 -4.94 22.58
N VAL A 37 11.28 -5.87 21.94
CA VAL A 37 10.78 -6.59 20.76
C VAL A 37 9.56 -7.45 21.10
N SER A 38 9.65 -8.25 22.18
CA SER A 38 8.55 -9.11 22.62
C SER A 38 7.31 -8.29 22.99
N THR A 39 7.52 -7.18 23.70
CA THR A 39 6.44 -6.24 24.05
C THR A 39 5.82 -5.65 22.79
N PHE A 40 6.62 -5.16 21.84
CA PHE A 40 6.11 -4.58 20.59
C PHE A 40 5.26 -5.57 19.78
N LEU A 41 5.78 -6.79 19.59
CA LEU A 41 5.08 -7.86 18.86
C LEU A 41 3.74 -8.23 19.51
N SER A 42 3.64 -8.13 20.84
CA SER A 42 2.38 -8.36 21.56
C SER A 42 1.38 -7.21 21.41
N LEU A 43 1.84 -5.97 21.23
CA LEU A 43 0.99 -4.78 21.17
C LEU A 43 0.49 -4.47 19.75
N MET A 44 1.31 -4.73 18.72
CA MET A 44 1.04 -4.31 17.33
C MET A 44 -0.23 -4.90 16.70
N GLY A 45 -0.82 -5.93 17.30
CA GLY A 45 -2.05 -6.57 16.83
C GLY A 45 -1.83 -7.64 15.77
N ALA A 46 -2.84 -8.49 15.56
CA ALA A 46 -2.75 -9.69 14.74
C ALA A 46 -2.45 -9.41 13.25
N LYS A 47 -3.09 -8.39 12.67
CA LYS A 47 -2.89 -8.02 11.24
C LYS A 47 -1.46 -7.58 10.98
N THR A 48 -0.95 -6.65 11.77
CA THR A 48 0.42 -6.12 11.70
C THR A 48 1.45 -7.23 11.96
N PHE A 49 1.20 -8.07 12.96
CA PHE A 49 2.05 -9.21 13.26
C PHE A 49 2.11 -10.21 12.09
N ALA A 50 0.97 -10.51 11.45
CA ALA A 50 0.91 -11.39 10.29
C ALA A 50 1.70 -10.84 9.09
N LEU A 51 1.61 -9.53 8.84
CA LEU A 51 2.44 -8.86 7.82
C LEU A 51 3.93 -9.02 8.13
N HIS A 52 4.37 -8.66 9.34
CA HIS A 52 5.76 -8.82 9.75
C HIS A 52 6.23 -10.27 9.63
N ARG A 53 5.43 -11.22 10.11
CA ARG A 53 5.68 -12.67 10.01
C ARG A 53 5.88 -13.12 8.57
N SER A 54 5.12 -12.58 7.61
CA SER A 54 5.25 -12.85 6.19
C SER A 54 6.53 -12.25 5.59
N LEU A 55 6.88 -11.03 5.98
CA LEU A 55 8.02 -10.30 5.41
C LEU A 55 9.38 -10.86 5.84
N VAL A 56 9.45 -11.50 7.01
CA VAL A 56 10.73 -11.96 7.59
C VAL A 56 11.06 -13.43 7.33
N GLN A 57 10.24 -14.16 6.57
CA GLN A 57 10.50 -15.56 6.28
C GLN A 57 11.85 -15.74 5.56
N PRO A 58 12.64 -16.77 5.90
CA PRO A 58 12.34 -17.88 6.80
C PRO A 58 12.66 -17.63 8.30
N ALA A 59 13.14 -16.44 8.67
CA ALA A 59 13.51 -16.11 10.05
C ALA A 59 12.28 -16.00 10.99
N LYS A 60 12.52 -16.03 12.30
CA LYS A 60 11.45 -15.83 13.29
C LYS A 60 11.21 -14.32 13.52
N PRO A 61 9.96 -13.90 13.78
CA PRO A 61 9.63 -12.49 14.04
C PRO A 61 10.45 -11.83 15.15
N GLY A 62 10.68 -12.56 16.25
CA GLY A 62 11.40 -12.06 17.43
C GLY A 62 12.91 -12.04 17.30
N GLU A 63 13.47 -12.59 16.21
CA GLU A 63 14.92 -12.53 15.92
C GLU A 63 15.32 -11.20 15.25
N LYS A 64 14.35 -10.35 14.92
CA LYS A 64 14.60 -9.03 14.30
C LYS A 64 14.74 -7.94 15.35
N SER A 65 15.53 -6.92 15.04
CA SER A 65 15.62 -5.72 15.88
C SER A 65 14.32 -4.92 15.79
N PHE A 66 14.00 -4.14 16.84
CA PHE A 66 12.86 -3.23 16.80
C PHE A 66 12.87 -2.32 15.57
N ALA A 67 14.05 -1.76 15.22
CA ALA A 67 14.22 -0.92 14.05
C ALA A 67 13.89 -1.64 12.73
N ASP A 68 14.25 -2.91 12.59
CA ASP A 68 13.90 -3.70 11.39
C ASP A 68 12.40 -3.94 11.30
N ILE A 69 11.74 -4.24 12.43
CA ILE A 69 10.28 -4.46 12.48
C ILE A 69 9.55 -3.19 12.04
N VAL A 70 9.95 -2.03 12.59
CA VAL A 70 9.36 -0.73 12.25
C VAL A 70 9.47 -0.46 10.76
N LYS A 71 10.66 -0.64 10.17
CA LYS A 71 10.89 -0.43 8.74
C LYS A 71 10.09 -1.36 7.84
N HIS A 72 10.02 -2.65 8.17
CA HIS A 72 9.27 -3.62 7.37
C HIS A 72 7.77 -3.32 7.37
N CYS A 73 7.22 -3.00 8.54
CA CYS A 73 5.80 -2.68 8.67
C CYS A 73 5.49 -1.36 7.98
N GLU A 74 6.32 -0.32 8.17
CA GLU A 74 6.18 0.96 7.48
C GLU A 74 6.14 0.77 5.96
N PHE A 75 7.11 0.01 5.42
CA PHE A 75 7.12 -0.35 4.01
C PHE A 75 5.81 -0.99 3.59
N GLY A 76 5.30 -1.99 4.33
CA GLY A 76 4.03 -2.64 3.99
C GLY A 76 2.82 -1.70 4.03
N TYR A 77 2.79 -0.73 4.95
CA TYR A 77 1.72 0.25 5.06
C TYR A 77 1.73 1.29 3.93
N VAL A 78 2.91 1.73 3.47
CA VAL A 78 3.04 2.70 2.37
C VAL A 78 3.24 2.05 1.00
N LEU A 79 3.39 0.73 0.92
CA LEU A 79 3.69 0.00 -0.31
C LEU A 79 2.58 0.21 -1.35
N SER A 80 1.33 0.10 -0.94
CA SER A 80 0.19 0.24 -1.85
C SER A 80 0.14 1.63 -2.48
N ASP A 81 0.37 2.67 -1.67
CA ASP A 81 0.42 4.05 -2.16
C ASP A 81 1.63 4.28 -3.06
N THR A 82 2.80 3.76 -2.70
CA THR A 82 4.02 3.89 -3.50
C THR A 82 3.89 3.20 -4.87
N ILE A 83 3.35 1.98 -4.89
CA ILE A 83 3.08 1.25 -6.14
C ILE A 83 2.02 1.98 -6.96
N ARG A 84 0.95 2.47 -6.32
CA ARG A 84 -0.10 3.25 -7.00
C ARG A 84 0.52 4.47 -7.68
N ASP A 85 1.33 5.25 -6.96
CA ASP A 85 1.93 6.46 -7.49
C ASP A 85 2.91 6.14 -8.63
N ARG A 86 3.65 5.03 -8.55
CA ARG A 86 4.50 4.53 -9.64
C ARG A 86 3.71 4.04 -10.84
N LEU A 87 2.59 3.37 -10.62
CA LEU A 87 1.67 2.97 -11.69
C LEU A 87 1.14 4.22 -12.40
N VAL A 88 0.55 5.17 -11.67
CA VAL A 88 -0.05 6.39 -12.24
C VAL A 88 0.99 7.20 -13.03
N CYS A 89 2.17 7.44 -12.46
CA CYS A 89 3.23 8.19 -13.13
C CYS A 89 3.91 7.42 -14.27
N GLY A 90 3.94 6.09 -14.20
CA GLY A 90 4.60 5.22 -15.17
C GLY A 90 3.74 4.81 -16.37
N LEU A 91 2.42 5.07 -16.33
CA LEU A 91 1.50 4.77 -17.42
C LEU A 91 1.81 5.61 -18.67
N ARG A 92 1.93 4.93 -19.82
CA ARG A 92 2.19 5.57 -21.12
C ARG A 92 0.94 6.25 -21.72
N SER A 93 -0.25 5.77 -21.37
CA SER A 93 -1.51 6.30 -21.89
C SER A 93 -1.91 7.54 -21.10
N GLU A 94 -1.79 8.72 -21.71
CA GLU A 94 -2.23 9.98 -21.09
C GLU A 94 -3.71 9.97 -20.71
N ALA A 95 -4.55 9.28 -21.48
CA ALA A 95 -5.99 9.20 -21.20
C ALA A 95 -6.24 8.45 -19.89
N ILE A 96 -5.54 7.33 -19.66
CA ILE A 96 -5.63 6.56 -18.42
C ILE A 96 -5.04 7.38 -17.26
N GLN A 97 -3.87 7.98 -17.45
CA GLN A 97 -3.21 8.78 -16.42
C GLN A 97 -4.10 9.96 -15.96
N LYS A 98 -4.65 10.75 -16.89
CA LYS A 98 -5.56 11.86 -16.57
C LYS A 98 -6.81 11.39 -15.84
N ARG A 99 -7.35 10.24 -16.23
CA ARG A 99 -8.51 9.64 -15.55
C ARG A 99 -8.17 9.26 -14.11
N LEU A 100 -7.06 8.57 -13.88
CA LEU A 100 -6.62 8.19 -12.54
C LEU A 100 -6.34 9.39 -11.65
N LEU A 101 -5.68 10.44 -12.18
CA LEU A 101 -5.40 11.68 -11.44
C LEU A 101 -6.67 12.44 -11.04
N SER A 102 -7.80 12.23 -11.73
CA SER A 102 -9.09 12.85 -11.40
C SER A 102 -9.88 12.11 -10.30
N GLU A 103 -9.46 10.90 -9.92
CA GLU A 103 -10.19 10.07 -8.94
C GLU A 103 -9.85 10.45 -7.49
N SER A 104 -10.88 10.79 -6.71
CA SER A 104 -10.76 10.97 -5.27
C SER A 104 -10.57 9.63 -4.55
N ASN A 105 -9.68 9.57 -3.56
CA ASN A 105 -9.40 8.36 -2.77
C ASN A 105 -9.00 7.15 -3.65
N LEU A 106 -8.11 7.40 -4.62
CA LEU A 106 -7.59 6.37 -5.51
C LEU A 106 -6.75 5.36 -4.71
N THR A 107 -7.16 4.10 -4.71
CA THR A 107 -6.39 2.99 -4.13
C THR A 107 -5.58 2.28 -5.23
N LEU A 108 -4.55 1.53 -4.85
CA LEU A 108 -3.81 0.69 -5.81
C LEU A 108 -4.74 -0.24 -6.58
N GLN A 109 -5.68 -0.89 -5.89
CA GLN A 109 -6.66 -1.77 -6.51
C GLN A 109 -7.48 -1.05 -7.59
N LYS A 110 -8.11 0.09 -7.23
CA LYS A 110 -8.90 0.89 -8.18
C LYS A 110 -8.06 1.36 -9.36
N ALA A 111 -6.83 1.81 -9.12
CA ALA A 111 -5.93 2.24 -10.17
C ALA A 111 -5.63 1.12 -11.17
N THR A 112 -5.43 -0.10 -10.66
CA THR A 112 -5.17 -1.28 -11.48
C THR A 112 -6.40 -1.66 -12.32
N GLU A 113 -7.58 -1.72 -11.69
CA GLU A 113 -8.85 -2.07 -12.35
C GLU A 113 -9.22 -1.07 -13.46
N PHE A 114 -9.08 0.24 -13.21
CA PHE A 114 -9.31 1.27 -14.22
C PHE A 114 -8.33 1.18 -15.38
N SER A 115 -7.04 1.01 -15.08
CA SER A 115 -6.00 0.90 -16.11
C SER A 115 -6.30 -0.26 -17.06
N VAL A 116 -6.54 -1.45 -16.51
CA VAL A 116 -6.84 -2.66 -17.28
C VAL A 116 -8.12 -2.48 -18.10
N SER A 117 -9.19 -1.96 -17.49
CA SER A 117 -10.47 -1.78 -18.17
C SER A 117 -10.37 -0.83 -19.36
N MET A 118 -9.63 0.27 -19.21
CA MET A 118 -9.44 1.24 -20.28
C MET A 118 -8.52 0.71 -21.40
N GLU A 119 -7.50 -0.07 -21.08
CA GLU A 119 -6.63 -0.71 -22.07
C GLU A 119 -7.41 -1.72 -22.93
N LEU A 120 -8.26 -2.54 -22.30
CA LEU A 120 -9.12 -3.48 -23.01
C LEU A 120 -10.11 -2.75 -23.93
N ALA A 121 -10.79 -1.72 -23.42
CA ALA A 121 -11.71 -0.92 -24.22
C ALA A 121 -11.01 -0.24 -25.42
N ALA A 122 -9.81 0.29 -25.22
CA ALA A 122 -9.04 0.90 -26.30
C ALA A 122 -8.63 -0.13 -27.37
N LYS A 123 -8.29 -1.36 -26.95
CA LYS A 123 -7.94 -2.46 -27.86
C LYS A 123 -9.14 -2.92 -28.70
N GLU A 124 -10.33 -3.00 -28.10
CA GLU A 124 -11.57 -3.39 -28.78
C GLU A 124 -12.14 -2.30 -29.69
N ALA A 125 -11.87 -1.02 -29.42
CA ALA A 125 -12.29 0.10 -30.26
C ALA A 125 -11.49 0.21 -31.58
N GLN A 126 -10.26 -0.30 -31.64
CA GLN A 126 -9.43 -0.26 -32.84
C GLN A 126 -10.06 -0.95 -34.07
N PRO A 127 -10.60 -2.19 -33.99
CA PRO A 127 -11.25 -2.83 -35.13
C PRO A 127 -12.51 -2.08 -35.62
N LEU A 128 -13.21 -1.32 -34.77
CA LEU A 128 -14.40 -0.54 -35.16
C LEU A 128 -14.04 0.75 -35.95
N SER A 129 -12.85 1.31 -35.76
CA SER A 129 -12.40 2.50 -36.50
C SER A 129 -11.92 2.20 -37.92
N ASN A 130 -11.48 0.97 -38.20
CA ASN A 130 -10.98 0.56 -39.52
C ASN A 130 -12.11 0.27 -40.53
N THR A 131 -13.29 -0.14 -40.08
CA THR A 131 -14.44 -0.43 -40.97
C THR A 131 -15.10 0.84 -41.50
N SER A 132 -14.97 1.97 -40.80
CA SER A 132 -15.54 3.26 -41.24
C SER A 132 -14.82 3.87 -42.46
N LYS A 133 -13.57 3.47 -42.75
CA LYS A 133 -12.83 3.95 -43.94
C LYS A 133 -13.23 3.22 -45.23
N MET A 134 -13.96 2.10 -45.16
CA MET A 134 -14.31 1.31 -46.36
C MET A 134 -15.56 1.79 -47.12
N HIS A 135 -16.36 2.72 -46.58
CA HIS A 135 -17.58 3.20 -47.25
C HIS A 135 -17.43 4.46 -48.12
N LYS A 136 -16.21 4.99 -48.32
CA LYS A 136 -15.99 6.19 -49.18
C LYS A 136 -15.45 5.89 -50.59
N LEU A 137 -15.40 4.62 -51.02
CA LEU A 137 -14.88 4.23 -52.34
C LEU A 137 -15.90 3.38 -53.12
N ALA A 138 -17.10 3.90 -53.35
CA ALA A 138 -18.04 3.32 -54.31
C ALA A 138 -19.12 4.31 -54.76
N MET A 139 -18.78 5.56 -55.06
CA MET A 139 -19.67 6.47 -55.80
C MET A 139 -18.80 7.49 -56.56
N GLY A 140 -18.44 7.14 -57.80
CA GLY A 140 -17.68 7.97 -58.73
C GLY A 140 -17.62 7.29 -60.09
#